data_AF-A0A353GJR5-F1
#
_entry.id   AF-A0A353GJR5-F1
#
_cell.length_a   1.000
_cell.length_b   1.000
_cell.length_c   1.000
_cell.angle_alpha   90.00
_cell.angle_beta   90.00
_cell.angle_gamma   90.00
#
_symmetry.space_group_name_H-M   'P 1'
#
loop_
_entity.id
_entity.type
_entity.pdbx_description
1 polymer ?
#
loop_
_entity_poly.entity_id
_entity_poly.type
_entity_poly.pdbx_seq_one_letter_code
_entity_poly.pdbx_strand_id
1 'polypeptide(L)'
;MFVSMLKKVCAVSSFALLVSGAFAADLKDVGPNGSVGVGTYSTQAEYKDIKVVGADGKVVYESGELKDMKGWVTSEGEWKVKDGALAQSGSPEGNISQIILDKPMPAEYTLTMKARKTGGDEGFLILFRAKGFPDGERCCWNLGGWGNTQTSLDGAEYVVDDLKKDDPAIDSNKWYNIKVEVSAKGLRCSLNDRLVYNVDKAGKVIEEKKTDKPADEKKGDKAADEKKADK
;
A
#
# COMPACT_ATOMS: atom_id res chain seq x y z
N MET A 1 -56.47 12.32 53.52
CA MET A 1 -56.15 13.12 52.32
C MET A 1 -54.94 12.48 51.65
N PHE A 2 -55.11 12.09 50.39
CA PHE A 2 -54.06 11.61 49.49
C PHE A 2 -52.96 12.67 49.32
N VAL A 3 -51.67 12.29 49.37
CA VAL A 3 -50.65 12.80 48.43
C VAL A 3 -49.58 11.73 48.20
N SER A 4 -49.45 11.37 46.93
CA SER A 4 -48.40 10.59 46.28
C SER A 4 -47.14 11.44 46.08
N MET A 5 -45.94 10.84 46.16
CA MET A 5 -44.76 11.27 45.38
C MET A 5 -43.62 10.23 45.54
N LEU A 6 -43.41 9.37 44.55
CA LEU A 6 -42.52 9.50 43.38
C LEU A 6 -41.07 9.04 43.66
N LYS A 7 -40.78 7.82 43.20
CA LYS A 7 -39.42 7.29 43.00
C LYS A 7 -38.67 8.20 42.02
N LYS A 8 -37.57 8.83 42.45
CA LYS A 8 -36.57 9.40 41.54
C LYS A 8 -35.73 8.26 40.98
N VAL A 9 -35.98 7.88 39.74
CA VAL A 9 -35.04 7.09 38.93
C VAL A 9 -34.11 8.08 38.25
N CYS A 10 -32.80 7.95 38.48
CA CYS A 10 -31.78 8.64 37.71
C CYS A 10 -31.84 8.16 36.26
N ALA A 11 -32.28 9.03 35.35
CA ALA A 11 -32.05 8.85 33.92
C ALA A 11 -30.71 9.47 33.58
N VAL A 12 -29.68 8.64 33.42
CA VAL A 12 -28.44 9.05 32.76
C VAL A 12 -28.77 9.17 31.27
N SER A 13 -28.78 10.39 30.76
CA SER A 13 -28.99 10.66 29.34
C SER A 13 -27.74 10.22 28.58
N SER A 14 -27.77 9.01 28.00
CA SER A 14 -26.76 8.58 27.04
C SER A 14 -26.96 9.36 25.75
N PHE A 15 -26.09 10.33 25.52
CA PHE A 15 -25.86 10.90 24.20
C PHE A 15 -25.12 9.84 23.36
N ALA A 16 -25.88 9.00 22.66
CA ALA A 16 -25.32 8.17 21.60
C ALA A 16 -25.05 9.08 20.40
N LEU A 17 -23.78 9.45 20.20
CA LEU A 17 -23.33 10.05 18.94
C LEU A 17 -23.49 8.97 17.86
N LEU A 18 -24.50 9.11 17.02
CA LEU A 18 -24.61 8.33 15.77
C LEU A 18 -23.53 8.85 14.82
N VAL A 19 -22.36 8.20 14.84
CA VAL A 19 -21.37 8.34 13.77
C VAL A 19 -21.87 7.49 12.60
N SER A 20 -22.59 8.12 11.68
CA SER A 20 -22.86 7.58 10.35
C SER A 20 -21.61 7.80 9.48
N GLY A 21 -20.65 6.89 9.56
CA GLY A 21 -19.58 6.71 8.57
C GLY A 21 -19.71 5.31 8.02
N ALA A 22 -19.73 5.14 6.70
CA ALA A 22 -20.01 3.89 6.02
C ALA A 22 -19.09 2.74 6.51
N PHE A 23 -19.63 1.88 7.38
CA PHE A 23 -18.96 0.66 7.81
C PHE A 23 -18.84 -0.31 6.62
N ALA A 24 -17.62 -0.81 6.43
CA ALA A 24 -17.20 -1.96 5.63
C ALA A 24 -18.31 -2.61 4.79
N ALA A 25 -18.25 -2.45 3.46
CA ALA A 25 -18.92 -3.42 2.61
C ALA A 25 -18.38 -4.81 2.97
N ASP A 26 -19.28 -5.77 3.23
CA ASP A 26 -18.86 -7.15 3.48
C ASP A 26 -18.03 -7.62 2.27
N LEU A 27 -16.81 -8.11 2.52
CA LEU A 27 -15.92 -8.72 1.51
C LEU A 27 -16.48 -10.08 1.05
N LYS A 28 -17.70 -10.10 0.51
CA LYS A 28 -18.46 -11.34 0.23
C LYS A 28 -17.83 -12.22 -0.83
N ASP A 29 -16.94 -11.67 -1.66
CA ASP A 29 -16.42 -12.34 -2.86
C ASP A 29 -14.88 -12.36 -2.98
N VAL A 30 -14.14 -12.16 -1.87
CA VAL A 30 -12.68 -12.36 -1.89
C VAL A 30 -12.36 -13.86 -1.99
N GLY A 31 -11.87 -14.27 -3.16
CA GLY A 31 -11.52 -15.66 -3.47
C GLY A 31 -10.40 -16.23 -2.58
N PRO A 32 -10.04 -17.51 -2.72
CA PRO A 32 -9.10 -18.20 -1.83
C PRO A 32 -7.69 -17.58 -1.78
N ASN A 33 -7.29 -16.82 -2.82
CA ASN A 33 -6.01 -16.12 -2.89
C ASN A 33 -6.09 -14.66 -2.39
N GLY A 34 -7.26 -14.23 -1.91
CA GLY A 34 -7.54 -12.87 -1.44
C GLY A 34 -7.59 -11.83 -2.56
N SER A 35 -7.36 -10.59 -2.15
CA SER A 35 -7.35 -9.38 -2.97
C SER A 35 -6.08 -8.55 -2.75
N VAL A 36 -6.04 -7.37 -3.35
CA VAL A 36 -5.02 -6.33 -3.17
C VAL A 36 -5.64 -5.08 -2.55
N GLY A 37 -4.81 -4.30 -1.87
CA GLY A 37 -5.25 -3.10 -1.18
C GLY A 37 -4.11 -2.16 -0.87
N VAL A 38 -4.46 -1.03 -0.26
CA VAL A 38 -3.51 -0.03 0.21
C VAL A 38 -3.95 0.47 1.57
N GLY A 39 -3.00 1.01 2.33
CA GLY A 39 -3.30 1.58 3.63
C GLY A 39 -2.25 2.57 4.11
N THR A 40 -2.49 3.14 5.28
CA THR A 40 -1.56 4.01 5.98
C THR A 40 -1.66 3.79 7.49
N TYR A 41 -0.60 4.14 8.20
CA TYR A 41 -0.60 4.30 9.65
C TYR A 41 -0.04 5.69 9.98
N SER A 42 -0.79 6.50 10.72
CA SER A 42 -0.42 7.89 11.04
C SER A 42 0.09 8.73 9.85
N THR A 43 -0.45 8.47 8.65
CA THR A 43 0.07 9.00 7.37
C THR A 43 -1.06 9.33 6.41
N GLN A 44 -0.95 10.46 5.71
CA GLN A 44 -1.79 10.82 4.58
C GLN A 44 -1.08 10.46 3.29
N ALA A 45 -1.77 9.78 2.39
CA ALA A 45 -1.17 9.29 1.15
C ALA A 45 -2.17 9.22 0.01
N GLU A 46 -1.63 9.22 -1.20
CA GLU A 46 -2.36 9.04 -2.44
C GLU A 46 -1.82 7.84 -3.22
N TYR A 47 -2.72 7.06 -3.81
CA TYR A 47 -2.40 5.88 -4.60
C TYR A 47 -3.08 5.93 -5.97
N LYS A 48 -2.34 5.64 -7.04
CA LYS A 48 -2.86 5.62 -8.42
C LYS A 48 -2.11 4.63 -9.30
N ASP A 49 -2.55 4.52 -10.55
CA ASP A 49 -1.95 3.63 -11.55
C ASP A 49 -1.88 2.17 -11.04
N ILE A 50 -2.87 1.77 -10.23
CA ILE A 50 -2.96 0.43 -9.65
C ILE A 50 -3.32 -0.54 -10.76
N LYS A 51 -2.46 -1.54 -10.96
CA LYS A 51 -2.59 -2.56 -11.99
C LYS A 51 -2.21 -3.92 -11.46
N VAL A 52 -2.99 -4.93 -11.83
CA VAL A 52 -2.72 -6.34 -11.55
C VAL A 52 -2.66 -7.10 -12.87
N VAL A 53 -1.57 -7.82 -13.08
CA VAL A 53 -1.35 -8.70 -14.24
C VAL A 53 -1.16 -10.12 -13.73
N GLY A 54 -1.96 -11.07 -14.23
CA GLY A 54 -1.83 -12.48 -13.89
C GLY A 54 -0.56 -13.09 -14.48
N ALA A 55 -0.16 -14.27 -13.98
CA ALA A 55 1.00 -15.00 -14.50
C ALA A 55 0.87 -15.38 -16.00
N ASP A 56 -0.35 -15.39 -16.55
CA ASP A 56 -0.62 -15.61 -17.97
C ASP A 56 -0.43 -14.35 -18.84
N GLY A 57 -0.01 -13.23 -18.24
CA GLY A 57 0.20 -11.95 -18.90
C GLY A 57 -1.07 -11.14 -19.12
N LYS A 58 -2.25 -11.64 -18.70
CA LYS A 58 -3.51 -10.88 -18.85
C LYS A 58 -3.67 -9.86 -17.74
N VAL A 59 -4.17 -8.68 -18.10
CA VAL A 59 -4.58 -7.66 -17.13
C VAL A 59 -5.82 -8.18 -16.38
N VAL A 60 -5.67 -8.37 -15.08
CA VAL A 60 -6.77 -8.74 -14.17
C VAL A 60 -7.52 -7.48 -13.73
N TYR A 61 -6.77 -6.43 -13.39
CA TYR A 61 -7.30 -5.14 -12.97
C TYR A 61 -6.40 -4.01 -13.43
N GLU A 62 -7.00 -2.89 -13.81
CA GLU A 62 -6.31 -1.64 -14.09
C GLU A 62 -7.24 -0.50 -13.69
N SER A 63 -6.80 0.31 -12.73
CA SER A 63 -7.63 1.38 -12.15
C SER A 63 -7.96 2.49 -13.15
N GLY A 64 -7.06 2.76 -14.11
CA GLY A 64 -7.16 3.92 -14.99
C GLY A 64 -7.21 5.22 -14.18
N GLU A 65 -7.97 6.20 -14.67
CA GLU A 65 -8.31 7.39 -13.90
C GLU A 65 -9.52 7.09 -13.00
N LEU A 66 -9.27 7.02 -11.69
CA LEU A 66 -10.33 6.77 -10.72
C LEU A 66 -11.28 7.97 -10.62
N LYS A 67 -12.59 7.69 -10.54
CA LYS A 67 -13.64 8.72 -10.45
C LYS A 67 -14.37 8.71 -9.10
N ASP A 68 -14.46 7.54 -8.49
CA ASP A 68 -15.10 7.29 -7.22
C ASP A 68 -14.46 6.07 -6.54
N MET A 69 -14.90 5.78 -5.32
CA MET A 69 -14.42 4.64 -4.53
C MET A 69 -15.11 3.31 -4.94
N LYS A 70 -15.81 3.25 -6.07
CA LYS A 70 -16.56 2.04 -6.45
C LYS A 70 -15.60 0.87 -6.64
N GLY A 71 -15.96 -0.27 -6.04
CA GLY A 71 -15.12 -1.46 -6.04
C GLY A 71 -14.00 -1.42 -5.01
N TRP A 72 -13.95 -0.42 -4.13
CA TRP A 72 -13.04 -0.39 -2.99
C TRP A 72 -13.84 -0.46 -1.70
N VAL A 73 -13.45 -1.39 -0.83
CA VAL A 73 -14.03 -1.58 0.49
C VAL A 73 -13.11 -0.91 1.51
N THR A 74 -13.68 -0.16 2.45
CA THR A 74 -12.94 0.56 3.49
C THR A 74 -13.16 -0.09 4.85
N SER A 75 -12.08 -0.26 5.61
CA SER A 75 -12.17 -0.62 7.04
C SER A 75 -12.08 0.60 7.94
N GLU A 76 -11.16 1.52 7.65
CA GLU A 76 -10.79 2.64 8.52
C GLU A 76 -10.15 3.77 7.71
N GLY A 77 -10.19 4.97 8.29
CA GLY A 77 -9.63 6.20 7.71
C GLY A 77 -10.59 6.94 6.79
N GLU A 78 -10.16 8.14 6.38
CA GLU A 78 -10.92 8.99 5.47
C GLU A 78 -10.43 8.79 4.04
N TRP A 79 -11.14 7.97 3.28
CA TRP A 79 -10.80 7.66 1.90
C TRP A 79 -11.75 8.31 0.91
N LYS A 80 -11.18 8.94 -0.12
CA LYS A 80 -11.91 9.47 -1.27
C LYS A 80 -11.07 9.37 -2.53
N VAL A 81 -11.71 9.46 -3.67
CA VAL A 81 -10.98 9.77 -4.91
C VAL A 81 -10.73 11.26 -4.98
N LYS A 82 -9.47 11.64 -5.25
CA LYS A 82 -9.05 13.02 -5.49
C LYS A 82 -8.03 13.02 -6.62
N ASP A 83 -8.26 13.86 -7.63
CA ASP A 83 -7.34 14.04 -8.77
C ASP A 83 -6.91 12.70 -9.43
N GLY A 84 -7.86 11.77 -9.59
CA GLY A 84 -7.64 10.45 -10.19
C GLY A 84 -6.94 9.42 -9.28
N ALA A 85 -6.75 9.71 -7.99
CA ALA A 85 -6.07 8.85 -7.03
C ALA A 85 -6.96 8.51 -5.82
N LEU A 86 -6.74 7.33 -5.23
CA LEU A 86 -7.27 6.99 -3.90
C LEU A 86 -6.48 7.82 -2.88
N ALA A 87 -7.15 8.73 -2.19
CA ALA A 87 -6.55 9.64 -1.23
C ALA A 87 -7.05 9.31 0.18
N GLN A 88 -6.12 8.99 1.06
CA GLN A 88 -6.32 8.95 2.50
C GLN A 88 -5.97 10.34 3.04
N SER A 89 -6.91 10.99 3.74
CA SER A 89 -6.68 12.31 4.37
C SER A 89 -6.73 12.30 5.90
N GLY A 90 -7.15 11.20 6.51
CA GLY A 90 -7.29 11.08 7.96
C GLY A 90 -5.96 10.78 8.67
N SER A 91 -5.97 10.82 9.98
CA SER A 91 -4.90 10.25 10.81
C SER A 91 -5.52 9.69 12.09
N PRO A 92 -6.34 8.62 12.02
CA PRO A 92 -6.91 8.04 13.22
C PRO A 92 -5.76 7.51 14.08
N GLU A 93 -5.55 8.11 15.26
CA GLU A 93 -4.49 7.72 16.17
C GLU A 93 -4.63 6.23 16.53
N GLY A 94 -3.54 5.48 16.37
CA GLY A 94 -3.48 4.08 16.76
C GLY A 94 -4.14 3.08 15.80
N ASN A 95 -4.75 3.51 14.68
CA ASN A 95 -5.44 2.61 13.75
C ASN A 95 -4.80 2.60 12.35
N ILE A 96 -4.80 1.43 11.72
CA ILE A 96 -4.45 1.28 10.31
C ILE A 96 -5.62 1.73 9.44
N SER A 97 -5.45 2.79 8.65
CA SER A 97 -6.41 3.18 7.61
C SER A 97 -6.19 2.32 6.38
N GLN A 98 -7.20 1.61 5.89
CA GLN A 98 -7.01 0.67 4.78
C GLN A 98 -8.24 0.48 3.91
N ILE A 99 -7.97 0.23 2.63
CA ILE A 99 -8.94 -0.13 1.61
C ILE A 99 -8.48 -1.34 0.81
N ILE A 100 -9.43 -2.21 0.44
CA ILE A 100 -9.19 -3.42 -0.36
C ILE A 100 -10.08 -3.36 -1.60
N LEU A 101 -9.55 -3.80 -2.74
CA LEU A 101 -10.32 -3.94 -3.96
C LEU A 101 -11.33 -5.10 -3.80
N ASP A 102 -12.60 -4.85 -4.10
CA ASP A 102 -13.67 -5.85 -4.14
C ASP A 102 -13.56 -6.69 -5.42
N LYS A 103 -12.45 -7.43 -5.52
CA LYS A 103 -12.14 -8.28 -6.65
C LYS A 103 -11.16 -9.37 -6.25
N PRO A 104 -11.47 -10.66 -6.51
CA PRO A 104 -10.52 -11.73 -6.25
C PRO A 104 -9.30 -11.64 -7.18
N MET A 105 -8.14 -12.03 -6.64
CA MET A 105 -6.89 -12.13 -7.41
C MET A 105 -6.58 -13.58 -7.77
N PRO A 106 -5.87 -13.82 -8.90
CA PRO A 106 -5.31 -15.14 -9.17
C PRO A 106 -4.23 -15.50 -8.11
N ALA A 107 -3.79 -16.76 -8.09
CA ALA A 107 -2.78 -17.21 -7.13
C ALA A 107 -1.40 -16.55 -7.36
N GLU A 108 -1.09 -16.22 -8.62
CA GLU A 108 0.17 -15.63 -9.05
C GLU A 108 -0.12 -14.40 -9.91
N TYR A 109 0.49 -13.27 -9.54
CA TYR A 109 0.29 -11.98 -10.21
C TYR A 109 1.42 -11.00 -9.90
N THR A 110 1.51 -9.98 -10.74
CA THR A 110 2.25 -8.75 -10.46
C THR A 110 1.26 -7.64 -10.16
N LEU A 111 1.42 -7.01 -8.99
CA LEU A 111 0.76 -5.77 -8.59
C LEU A 111 1.73 -4.62 -8.77
N THR A 112 1.33 -3.58 -9.50
CA THR A 112 2.06 -2.32 -9.60
C THR A 112 1.17 -1.15 -9.20
N MET A 113 1.76 -0.11 -8.63
CA MET A 113 1.08 1.15 -8.35
C MET A 113 2.07 2.30 -8.19
N LYS A 114 1.54 3.51 -8.12
CA LYS A 114 2.25 4.68 -7.62
C LYS A 114 1.66 5.15 -6.31
N ALA A 115 2.53 5.54 -5.39
CA ALA A 115 2.14 6.12 -4.11
C ALA A 115 2.85 7.46 -3.86
N ARG A 116 2.17 8.39 -3.20
CA ARG A 116 2.73 9.67 -2.76
C ARG A 116 2.30 9.97 -1.33
N LYS A 117 3.27 10.21 -0.46
CA LYS A 117 3.02 10.68 0.91
C LYS A 117 2.66 12.16 0.83
N THR A 118 1.59 12.58 1.50
CA THR A 118 1.13 13.98 1.52
C THR A 118 1.17 14.59 2.92
N GLY A 119 1.35 13.79 3.97
CA GLY A 119 1.52 14.23 5.35
C GLY A 119 1.72 13.06 6.32
N GLY A 120 1.95 13.36 7.60
CA GLY A 120 2.10 12.38 8.68
C GLY A 120 3.51 11.78 8.85
N ASP A 121 3.60 10.75 9.70
CA ASP A 121 4.86 10.33 10.33
C ASP A 121 5.49 9.10 9.68
N GLU A 122 4.73 8.30 8.93
CA GLU A 122 5.21 7.06 8.28
C GLU A 122 5.08 7.17 6.75
N GLY A 123 5.03 6.03 6.05
CA GLY A 123 4.87 5.95 4.61
C GLY A 123 3.62 5.17 4.18
N PHE A 124 3.84 4.08 3.44
CA PHE A 124 2.78 3.37 2.72
C PHE A 124 2.58 1.96 3.25
N LEU A 125 1.33 1.49 3.28
CA LEU A 125 1.03 0.07 3.45
C LEU A 125 0.52 -0.47 2.12
N ILE A 126 1.12 -1.57 1.64
CA ILE A 126 0.71 -2.26 0.43
C ILE A 126 0.16 -3.62 0.83
N LEU A 127 -1.13 -3.83 0.58
CA LEU A 127 -1.84 -5.04 0.98
C LEU A 127 -1.96 -5.99 -0.21
N PHE A 128 -1.68 -7.26 0.02
CA PHE A 128 -1.81 -8.31 -0.99
C PHE A 128 -2.12 -9.64 -0.30
N ARG A 129 -2.70 -10.58 -1.06
CA ARG A 129 -3.31 -11.80 -0.48
C ARG A 129 -4.33 -11.49 0.62
N ALA A 130 -5.01 -10.35 0.51
CA ALA A 130 -5.91 -9.85 1.54
C ALA A 130 -7.26 -10.57 1.47
N LYS A 131 -7.52 -11.44 2.45
CA LYS A 131 -8.81 -12.13 2.66
C LYS A 131 -9.74 -11.34 3.55
N GLY A 132 -9.19 -10.32 4.22
CA GLY A 132 -9.90 -9.42 5.11
C GLY A 132 -9.03 -8.27 5.56
N PHE A 133 -9.59 -7.47 6.44
CA PHE A 133 -8.93 -6.35 7.11
C PHE A 133 -8.17 -6.71 8.40
N PRO A 134 -8.54 -7.75 9.19
CA PRO A 134 -7.79 -8.10 10.38
C PRO A 134 -6.32 -8.42 10.10
N ASP A 135 -5.46 -8.16 11.09
CA ASP A 135 -4.08 -8.64 11.11
C ASP A 135 -4.06 -10.17 11.05
N GLY A 136 -3.21 -10.73 10.18
CA GLY A 136 -3.20 -12.17 9.89
C GLY A 136 -4.13 -12.61 8.76
N GLU A 137 -4.98 -11.73 8.20
CA GLU A 137 -5.80 -12.03 7.01
C GLU A 137 -5.26 -11.39 5.73
N ARG A 138 -4.08 -10.78 5.79
CA ARG A 138 -3.39 -10.17 4.65
C ARG A 138 -1.88 -10.29 4.78
N CYS A 139 -1.19 -10.13 3.65
CA CYS A 139 0.19 -9.70 3.66
C CYS A 139 0.24 -8.18 3.52
N CYS A 140 1.21 -7.56 4.18
CA CYS A 140 1.42 -6.13 4.24
C CYS A 140 2.90 -5.84 4.03
N TRP A 141 3.22 -5.04 3.01
CA TRP A 141 4.51 -4.40 2.91
C TRP A 141 4.40 -2.99 3.48
N ASN A 142 5.01 -2.78 4.66
CA ASN A 142 5.04 -1.49 5.35
C ASN A 142 6.30 -0.73 4.94
N LEU A 143 6.14 0.31 4.14
CA LEU A 143 7.20 1.18 3.64
C LEU A 143 7.29 2.43 4.52
N GLY A 144 8.43 2.63 5.18
CA GLY A 144 8.63 3.79 6.04
C GLY A 144 7.77 3.75 7.30
N GLY A 145 7.67 2.60 7.96
CA GLY A 145 7.08 2.45 9.29
C GLY A 145 8.00 2.94 10.42
N TRP A 146 7.51 2.87 11.65
CA TRP A 146 8.18 3.30 12.89
C TRP A 146 8.74 4.71 12.79
N GLY A 147 7.88 5.67 12.45
CA GLY A 147 8.29 7.06 12.24
C GLY A 147 9.20 7.24 11.01
N ASN A 148 8.91 6.50 9.92
CA ASN A 148 9.64 6.58 8.66
C ASN A 148 11.11 6.13 8.72
N THR A 149 11.41 5.17 9.61
CA THR A 149 12.78 4.68 9.85
C THR A 149 12.99 3.24 9.43
N GLN A 150 11.92 2.49 9.16
CA GLN A 150 12.01 1.05 8.90
C GLN A 150 11.06 0.64 7.80
N THR A 151 11.42 -0.42 7.08
CA THR A 151 10.52 -1.13 6.18
C THR A 151 10.35 -2.57 6.67
N SER A 152 9.12 -3.09 6.66
CA SER A 152 8.79 -4.46 7.07
C SER A 152 7.89 -5.17 6.07
N LEU A 153 7.91 -6.49 6.11
CA LEU A 153 7.06 -7.36 5.32
C LEU A 153 6.44 -8.41 6.23
N ASP A 154 5.14 -8.31 6.46
CA ASP A 154 4.40 -9.10 7.43
C ASP A 154 3.17 -9.76 6.80
N GLY A 155 2.76 -10.96 7.24
CA GLY A 155 1.52 -11.59 6.77
C GLY A 155 1.39 -13.07 7.10
N ALA A 156 0.19 -13.62 6.87
CA ALA A 156 -0.22 -14.99 7.25
C ALA A 156 0.74 -16.11 6.78
N GLU A 157 1.47 -15.88 5.69
CA GLU A 157 2.38 -16.85 5.07
C GLU A 157 3.85 -16.40 5.13
N TYR A 158 4.12 -15.17 5.58
CA TYR A 158 5.44 -14.55 5.54
C TYR A 158 5.67 -13.75 6.83
N VAL A 159 6.45 -14.33 7.74
CA VAL A 159 7.13 -13.55 8.78
C VAL A 159 8.56 -13.40 8.33
N VAL A 160 8.89 -12.22 7.82
CA VAL A 160 10.25 -11.92 7.40
C VAL A 160 10.95 -11.29 8.59
N ASP A 161 11.83 -12.05 9.26
CA ASP A 161 12.69 -11.57 10.37
C ASP A 161 13.83 -10.66 9.85
N ASP A 162 13.52 -9.82 8.86
CA ASP A 162 14.44 -8.94 8.15
C ASP A 162 13.79 -7.56 8.02
N LEU A 163 13.70 -6.91 9.17
CA LEU A 163 13.37 -5.49 9.29
C LEU A 163 14.49 -4.68 8.64
N LYS A 164 14.18 -4.02 7.51
CA LYS A 164 15.13 -3.19 6.78
C LYS A 164 15.21 -1.80 7.43
N LYS A 165 16.05 -1.68 8.46
CA LYS A 165 16.27 -0.41 9.18
C LYS A 165 17.05 0.65 8.39
N ASP A 166 17.78 0.22 7.36
CA ASP A 166 18.61 1.11 6.53
C ASP A 166 17.97 1.43 5.17
N ASP A 167 16.72 1.01 4.95
CA ASP A 167 16.02 1.37 3.73
C ASP A 167 15.71 2.89 3.72
N PRO A 168 15.77 3.55 2.54
CA PRO A 168 15.50 4.97 2.45
C PRO A 168 14.09 5.32 2.94
N ALA A 169 14.02 6.37 3.75
CA ALA A 169 12.76 6.98 4.18
C ALA A 169 11.90 7.43 2.99
N ILE A 170 10.58 7.47 3.22
CA ILE A 170 9.61 7.99 2.26
C ILE A 170 9.51 9.50 2.41
N ASP A 171 9.91 10.22 1.36
CA ASP A 171 9.80 11.67 1.28
C ASP A 171 8.38 12.10 0.98
N SER A 172 7.95 13.18 1.64
CA SER A 172 6.68 13.83 1.31
C SER A 172 6.70 14.42 -0.10
N ASN A 173 5.53 14.39 -0.73
CA ASN A 173 5.23 14.96 -2.04
C ASN A 173 6.04 14.41 -3.22
N LYS A 174 6.65 13.22 -3.06
CA LYS A 174 7.29 12.47 -4.16
C LYS A 174 6.44 11.27 -4.55
N TRP A 175 6.34 11.02 -5.85
CA TRP A 175 5.73 9.79 -6.38
C TRP A 175 6.76 8.67 -6.40
N TYR A 176 6.36 7.51 -5.87
CA TYR A 176 7.14 6.28 -5.87
C TYR A 176 6.47 5.24 -6.75
N ASN A 177 7.26 4.49 -7.53
CA ASN A 177 6.79 3.30 -8.24
C ASN A 177 6.96 2.09 -7.32
N ILE A 178 5.89 1.34 -7.12
CA ILE A 178 5.84 0.19 -6.22
C ILE A 178 5.44 -1.03 -7.03
N LYS A 179 6.16 -2.14 -6.84
CA LYS A 179 5.89 -3.43 -7.49
C LYS A 179 5.95 -4.56 -6.47
N VAL A 180 4.93 -5.43 -6.51
CA VAL A 180 4.84 -6.67 -5.75
C VAL A 180 4.61 -7.83 -6.73
N GLU A 181 5.48 -8.82 -6.72
CA GLU A 181 5.40 -10.01 -7.57
C GLU A 181 5.12 -11.23 -6.70
N VAL A 182 3.90 -11.77 -6.80
CA VAL A 182 3.44 -12.94 -6.07
C VAL A 182 3.54 -14.16 -7.00
N SER A 183 4.27 -15.19 -6.58
CA SER A 183 4.45 -16.42 -7.35
C SER A 183 4.37 -17.66 -6.47
N ALA A 184 4.28 -18.84 -7.07
CA ALA A 184 4.38 -20.12 -6.36
C ALA A 184 5.75 -20.35 -5.69
N LYS A 185 6.80 -19.62 -6.13
CA LYS A 185 8.17 -19.74 -5.61
C LYS A 185 8.44 -18.81 -4.42
N GLY A 186 7.60 -17.81 -4.21
CA GLY A 186 7.83 -16.75 -3.24
C GLY A 186 7.37 -15.39 -3.75
N LEU A 187 7.94 -14.34 -3.16
CA LEU A 187 7.51 -12.95 -3.31
C LEU A 187 8.70 -12.03 -3.58
N ARG A 188 8.50 -11.05 -4.47
CA ARG A 188 9.44 -9.93 -4.64
C ARG A 188 8.74 -8.59 -4.45
N CYS A 189 9.39 -7.67 -3.74
CA CYS A 189 8.91 -6.31 -3.53
C CYS A 189 9.97 -5.31 -4.00
N SER A 190 9.60 -4.37 -4.86
CA SER A 190 10.53 -3.37 -5.42
C SER A 190 9.97 -1.96 -5.31
N LEU A 191 10.84 -1.00 -4.96
CA LEU A 191 10.53 0.43 -4.83
C LEU A 191 11.44 1.21 -5.79
N ASN A 192 10.85 1.96 -6.73
CA ASN A 192 11.57 2.66 -7.79
C ASN A 192 12.58 1.74 -8.50
N ASP A 193 12.12 0.55 -8.90
CA ASP A 193 12.90 -0.50 -9.57
C ASP A 193 14.04 -1.11 -8.73
N ARG A 194 14.27 -0.63 -7.49
CA ARG A 194 15.17 -1.26 -6.53
C ARG A 194 14.46 -2.38 -5.82
N LEU A 195 15.00 -3.60 -5.92
CA LEU A 195 14.54 -4.75 -5.15
C LEU A 195 14.79 -4.51 -3.64
N VAL A 196 13.74 -4.67 -2.85
CA VAL A 196 13.75 -4.51 -1.38
C VAL A 196 13.63 -5.86 -0.69
N TYR A 197 12.64 -6.65 -1.09
CA TYR A 197 12.46 -8.02 -0.62
C TYR A 197 12.49 -9.00 -1.77
N ASN A 198 13.16 -10.13 -1.53
CA ASN A 198 13.10 -11.34 -2.33
C ASN A 198 13.06 -12.50 -1.36
N VAL A 199 11.90 -13.13 -1.22
CA VAL A 199 11.69 -14.20 -0.24
C VAL A 199 11.16 -15.44 -0.93
N ASP A 200 11.57 -16.61 -0.45
CA ASP A 200 11.02 -17.88 -0.91
C ASP A 200 9.60 -18.12 -0.34
N LYS A 201 8.97 -19.21 -0.77
CA LYS A 201 7.64 -19.62 -0.29
C LYS A 201 7.53 -19.89 1.22
N ALA A 202 8.66 -20.03 1.93
CA ALA A 202 8.71 -20.19 3.37
C ALA A 202 9.01 -18.88 4.11
N GLY A 203 9.09 -17.75 3.39
CA GLY A 203 9.44 -16.44 3.94
C GLY A 203 10.92 -16.24 4.22
N LYS A 204 11.78 -17.14 3.76
CA LYS A 204 13.23 -16.96 3.91
C LYS A 204 13.74 -15.98 2.87
N VAL A 205 14.53 -15.00 3.32
CA VAL A 205 15.19 -14.02 2.46
C VAL A 205 16.20 -14.72 1.53
N ILE A 206 16.10 -14.40 0.25
CA ILE A 206 17.00 -14.83 -0.81
C ILE A 206 17.91 -13.66 -1.16
N GLU A 207 19.19 -13.75 -0.80
CA GLU A 207 20.18 -12.76 -1.21
C GLU A 207 20.42 -12.84 -2.72
N GLU A 208 20.24 -11.73 -3.44
CA GLU A 208 20.74 -11.64 -4.81
C GLU A 208 22.25 -11.48 -4.78
N LYS A 209 22.98 -12.41 -5.44
CA LYS A 209 24.41 -12.21 -5.69
C LYS A 209 24.57 -10.91 -6.45
N LYS A 210 25.36 -9.97 -5.91
CA LYS A 210 25.79 -8.77 -6.64
C LYS A 210 26.40 -9.24 -7.96
N THR A 211 25.70 -8.98 -9.06
CA THR A 211 26.30 -9.05 -10.39
C THR A 211 27.04 -7.73 -10.57
N ASP A 212 28.35 -7.79 -10.78
CA ASP A 212 29.14 -6.61 -11.07
C ASP A 212 28.57 -5.95 -12.33
N LYS A 213 27.98 -4.76 -12.16
CA LYS A 213 27.49 -3.96 -13.27
C LYS A 213 28.71 -3.61 -14.13
N PRO A 214 28.71 -3.86 -15.46
CA PRO A 214 29.78 -3.40 -16.32
C PRO A 214 29.88 -1.87 -16.20
N ALA A 215 31.09 -1.36 -16.02
CA ALA A 215 31.34 0.08 -15.97
C ALA A 215 30.84 0.72 -17.27
N ASP A 216 30.00 1.75 -17.16
CA ASP A 216 29.63 2.60 -18.30
C ASP A 216 30.90 3.23 -18.87
N GLU A 217 31.31 2.77 -20.05
CA GLU A 217 32.34 3.45 -20.85
C GLU A 217 31.81 4.85 -21.21
N LYS A 218 32.36 5.87 -20.55
CA LYS A 218 32.21 7.26 -20.96
C LYS A 218 32.74 7.41 -22.39
N LYS A 219 31.82 7.44 -23.35
CA LYS A 219 32.12 7.83 -24.73
C LYS A 219 32.44 9.33 -24.73
N GLY A 220 33.73 9.65 -24.77
CA GLY A 220 34.21 11.03 -24.87
C GLY A 220 33.87 11.61 -26.25
N ASP A 221 33.06 12.66 -26.28
CA ASP A 221 32.91 13.52 -27.45
C ASP A 221 34.22 14.26 -27.71
N LYS A 222 34.90 13.94 -28.82
CA LYS A 222 35.89 14.82 -29.43
C LYS A 222 35.18 15.72 -30.42
N ALA A 223 35.02 17.00 -30.04
CA ALA A 223 34.70 18.04 -31.01
C ALA A 223 35.89 18.20 -31.97
N ALA A 224 35.65 17.95 -33.26
CA ALA A 224 36.55 18.32 -34.33
C ALA A 224 36.27 19.79 -34.68
N ASP A 225 37.28 20.63 -34.50
CA ASP A 225 37.32 22.03 -34.92
C ASP A 225 37.84 22.07 -36.37
N GLU A 226 36.93 22.22 -37.34
CA GLU A 226 37.28 22.40 -38.75
C GLU A 226 37.13 23.87 -39.18
N LYS A 227 38.31 24.47 -39.36
CA LYS A 227 38.71 25.65 -40.14
C LYS A 227 37.63 26.28 -41.04
N LYS A 228 37.36 27.58 -40.79
CA LYS A 228 37.03 28.55 -41.85
C LYS A 228 38.32 29.14 -42.41
N ALA A 229 38.55 28.95 -43.70
CA ALA A 229 39.49 29.73 -44.49
C ALA A 229 38.68 30.78 -45.28
N ASP A 230 38.94 32.06 -45.01
CA ASP A 230 38.54 33.20 -45.85
C ASP A 230 39.66 34.25 -45.75
N LYS A 231 40.67 34.13 -46.60
CA LYS A 231 41.31 35.21 -47.38
C LYS A 231 42.54 34.71 -48.15
#